data_AF-A0A7W0VVI7-F1
#
_entry.id   AF-A0A7W0VVI7-F1
#
_cell.length_a   1.000
_cell.length_b   1.000
_cell.length_c   1.000
_cell.angle_alpha   90.00
_cell.angle_beta   90.00
_cell.angle_gamma   90.00
#
_symmetry.space_group_name_H-M   'P 1'
#
loop_
_entity.id
_entity.type
_entity.pdbx_description
1 polymer ?
#
loop_
_entity_poly.entity_id
_entity_poly.type
_entity_poly.pdbx_seq_one_letter_code
_entity_poly.pdbx_strand_id
1 'polypeptide(L)'
;MRAWFLVLVAGCFEHGRRPASLGGGCAGELYDACEVAADCSTGVCMPYAQLELAVCTQACDAEHPCPAQDGVDVRCNNAGLCRPERANTCTP
;
A
#
# COMPACT_ATOMS: atom_id res chain seq x y z
N MET A 1 -40.52 15.67 38.77
CA MET A 1 -39.44 14.70 38.52
C MET A 1 -39.48 14.35 37.04
N ARG A 2 -38.62 14.94 36.21
CA ARG A 2 -38.65 14.75 34.74
C ARG A 2 -37.50 13.82 34.37
N ALA A 3 -37.88 12.66 33.82
CA ALA A 3 -36.98 11.58 33.44
C ALA A 3 -36.08 11.99 32.28
N TRP A 4 -34.79 11.69 32.44
CA TRP A 4 -33.75 11.85 31.44
C TRP A 4 -33.85 10.70 30.43
N PHE A 5 -34.14 11.01 29.17
CA PHE A 5 -33.96 10.05 28.08
C PHE A 5 -32.50 10.12 27.60
N LEU A 6 -31.69 9.21 28.16
CA LEU A 6 -30.39 8.82 27.64
C LEU A 6 -30.57 8.17 26.26
N VAL A 7 -30.26 8.91 25.20
CA VAL A 7 -30.11 8.34 23.86
C VAL A 7 -28.66 7.88 23.73
N LEU A 8 -28.42 6.59 23.99
CA LEU A 8 -27.19 5.90 23.62
C LEU A 8 -27.20 5.69 22.10
N VAL A 9 -26.64 6.67 21.37
CA VAL A 9 -26.28 6.45 19.96
C VAL A 9 -25.03 5.57 19.96
N ALA A 10 -25.24 4.26 19.85
CA ALA A 10 -24.21 3.31 19.49
C ALA A 10 -23.78 3.57 18.05
N GLY A 11 -22.90 4.56 17.87
CA GLY A 11 -22.16 4.74 16.64
C GLY A 11 -21.07 3.67 16.59
N CYS A 12 -21.32 2.57 15.90
CA CYS A 12 -20.26 1.74 15.36
C CYS A 12 -19.52 2.59 14.32
N PHE A 13 -18.57 3.42 14.75
CA PHE A 13 -17.60 4.03 13.85
C PHE A 13 -16.61 2.93 13.50
N GLU A 14 -16.98 2.09 12.53
CA GLU A 14 -16.18 1.01 11.98
C GLU A 14 -14.88 1.61 11.38
N HIS A 15 -13.83 1.67 12.20
CA HIS A 15 -12.43 1.83 11.78
C HIS A 15 -11.98 0.58 11.01
N GLY A 16 -12.50 0.32 9.80
CA GLY A 16 -12.19 -0.98 9.19
C GLY A 16 -12.58 -1.26 7.75
N ARG A 17 -13.07 -0.30 6.96
CA ARG A 17 -13.18 -0.52 5.51
C ARG A 17 -12.60 0.67 4.76
N ARG A 18 -11.29 0.63 4.55
CA ARG A 18 -10.74 1.22 3.32
C ARG A 18 -11.55 0.59 2.17
N PRO A 19 -12.12 1.38 1.25
CA PRO A 19 -12.67 0.79 0.03
C PRO A 19 -11.56 -0.07 -0.55
N ALA A 20 -11.87 -1.33 -0.85
CA ALA A 20 -10.95 -2.22 -1.53
C ALA A 20 -10.36 -1.42 -2.69
N SER A 21 -9.05 -1.16 -2.60
CA SER A 21 -8.32 -0.53 -3.68
C SER A 21 -8.69 -1.29 -4.95
N LEU A 22 -9.16 -0.55 -5.94
CA LEU A 22 -9.62 -1.08 -7.21
C LEU A 22 -8.39 -1.52 -8.03
N GLY A 23 -7.77 -2.63 -7.61
CA GLY A 23 -6.73 -3.35 -8.32
C GLY A 23 -6.81 -4.80 -7.84
N GLY A 24 -7.65 -5.60 -8.50
CA GLY A 24 -8.10 -6.91 -8.00
C GLY A 24 -6.98 -7.77 -7.38
N GLY A 25 -7.10 -8.01 -6.07
CA GLY A 25 -6.37 -9.06 -5.34
C GLY A 25 -5.14 -8.65 -4.53
N CYS A 26 -4.66 -7.41 -4.59
CA CYS A 26 -3.46 -7.00 -3.85
C CYS A 26 -3.79 -6.51 -2.43
N ALA A 27 -2.99 -6.89 -1.43
CA ALA A 27 -3.14 -6.42 -0.04
C ALA A 27 -2.53 -5.03 0.19
N GLY A 28 -1.85 -4.47 -0.83
CA GLY A 28 -1.15 -3.19 -0.73
C GLY A 28 0.25 -3.35 -0.16
N GLU A 29 0.81 -4.55 -0.25
CA GLU A 29 2.13 -4.89 0.26
C GLU A 29 3.23 -4.28 -0.60
N LEU A 30 4.46 -4.32 -0.10
CA LEU A 30 5.61 -3.82 -0.85
C LEU A 30 5.76 -4.56 -2.19
N TYR A 31 5.87 -3.80 -3.27
CA TYR A 31 5.92 -4.21 -4.68
C TYR A 31 4.58 -4.65 -5.30
N ASP A 32 3.47 -4.55 -4.60
CA ASP A 32 2.14 -4.75 -5.19
C ASP A 32 1.84 -3.65 -6.22
N ALA A 33 1.00 -3.96 -7.21
CA ALA A 33 0.50 -2.95 -8.13
C ALA A 33 -0.40 -1.95 -7.39
N CYS A 34 -0.32 -0.67 -7.75
CA CYS A 34 -1.13 0.39 -7.16
C CYS A 34 -1.48 1.46 -8.18
N GLU A 35 -2.54 2.23 -7.92
CA GLU A 35 -2.88 3.43 -8.70
C GLU A 35 -2.64 4.70 -7.89
N VAL A 36 -2.87 4.63 -6.58
CA VAL A 36 -2.72 5.74 -5.64
C VAL A 36 -2.00 5.31 -4.36
N ALA A 37 -1.40 6.28 -3.68
CA ALA A 37 -0.69 6.05 -2.41
C ALA A 37 -1.54 5.36 -1.33
N ALA A 38 -2.86 5.59 -1.33
CA ALA A 38 -3.78 4.98 -0.37
C ALA A 38 -3.95 3.45 -0.53
N ASP A 39 -3.56 2.92 -1.68
CA ASP A 39 -3.58 1.49 -1.98
C ASP A 39 -2.46 0.75 -1.23
N CYS A 40 -1.40 1.46 -0.85
CA CYS A 40 -0.19 0.88 -0.28
C CYS A 40 -0.19 0.98 1.24
N SER A 41 0.24 -0.10 1.90
CA SER A 41 0.52 -0.12 3.34
C SER A 41 1.65 0.85 3.70
N THR A 42 2.61 1.02 2.79
CA THR A 42 3.71 1.99 2.89
C THR A 42 3.27 3.44 2.70
N GLY A 43 2.06 3.67 2.16
CA GLY A 43 1.59 4.99 1.77
C GLY A 43 2.31 5.60 0.57
N VAL A 44 3.08 4.80 -0.19
CA VAL A 44 3.85 5.26 -1.35
C VAL A 44 3.55 4.37 -2.55
N CYS A 45 2.85 4.93 -3.53
CA CYS A 45 2.64 4.35 -4.85
C CYS A 45 3.51 5.09 -5.86
N MET A 46 4.47 4.41 -6.50
CA MET A 46 5.34 5.05 -7.49
C MET A 46 5.08 4.52 -8.91
N PRO A 47 4.78 5.41 -9.88
CA PRO A 47 4.78 5.07 -11.29
C PRO A 47 6.20 4.97 -11.87
N TYR A 48 6.51 3.84 -12.48
CA TYR A 48 7.71 3.56 -13.24
C TYR A 48 7.41 3.60 -14.73
N ALA A 49 7.56 4.76 -15.35
CA ALA A 49 7.24 4.97 -16.77
C ALA A 49 7.98 4.00 -17.73
N GLN A 50 9.19 3.57 -17.38
CA GLN A 50 9.96 2.62 -18.18
C GLN A 50 9.38 1.19 -18.19
N LEU A 51 8.56 0.86 -17.20
CA LEU A 51 7.93 -0.45 -17.03
C LEU A 51 6.41 -0.39 -17.24
N GLU A 52 5.88 0.80 -17.57
CA GLU A 52 4.45 1.07 -17.71
C GLU A 52 3.62 0.55 -16.52
N LEU A 53 4.18 0.67 -15.31
CA LEU A 53 3.65 0.07 -14.09
C LEU A 53 3.78 1.05 -12.92
N ALA A 54 2.82 1.02 -11.99
CA ALA A 54 2.93 1.67 -10.70
C ALA A 54 2.86 0.62 -9.57
N VAL A 55 3.78 0.74 -8.61
CA VAL A 55 3.87 -0.22 -7.49
C VAL A 55 4.02 0.46 -6.14
N CYS A 56 3.53 -0.22 -5.12
CA CYS A 56 3.81 0.09 -3.73
C CYS A 56 5.31 -0.06 -3.47
N THR A 57 5.93 0.99 -2.97
CA THR A 57 7.38 1.00 -2.74
C THR A 57 7.72 1.66 -1.41
N GLN A 58 9.00 1.67 -1.07
CA GLN A 58 9.52 2.30 0.13
C GLN A 58 10.85 3.00 -0.19
N ALA A 59 11.24 3.89 0.72
CA ALA A 59 12.56 4.51 0.69
C ALA A 59 13.65 3.46 0.91
N CYS A 60 14.82 3.69 0.32
CA CYS A 60 16.00 2.86 0.47
C CYS A 60 17.27 3.69 0.46
N ASP A 61 18.28 3.18 1.16
CA ASP A 61 19.62 3.76 1.26
C ASP A 61 20.65 2.64 1.53
N ALA A 62 21.90 3.01 1.85
CA ALA A 62 22.97 2.06 2.10
C ALA A 62 22.80 1.25 3.40
N GLU A 63 22.06 1.79 4.37
CA GLU A 63 21.75 1.17 5.66
C GLU A 63 20.41 0.42 5.62
N HIS A 64 19.49 0.85 4.75
CA HIS A 64 18.16 0.27 4.54
C HIS A 64 17.98 -0.18 3.08
N PRO A 65 18.53 -1.35 2.70
CA PRO A 65 18.39 -1.86 1.34
C PRO A 65 16.95 -2.30 1.04
N CYS A 66 16.63 -2.39 -0.24
CA CYS A 66 15.35 -2.91 -0.70
C CYS A 66 15.23 -4.41 -0.39
N PRO A 67 14.11 -4.85 0.22
CA PRO A 67 13.81 -6.27 0.35
C PRO A 67 13.82 -6.98 -1.01
N ALA A 68 14.31 -8.21 -1.03
CA ALA A 68 14.23 -9.03 -2.23
C ALA A 68 12.75 -9.40 -2.52
N GLN A 69 12.40 -9.44 -3.80
CA GLN A 69 11.07 -9.82 -4.29
C GLN A 69 11.17 -11.22 -4.90
N ASP A 70 10.53 -12.22 -4.29
CA ASP A 70 10.59 -13.63 -4.72
C ASP A 70 12.04 -14.16 -4.90
N GLY A 71 12.96 -13.70 -4.05
CA GLY A 71 14.38 -14.05 -4.15
C GLY A 71 15.15 -13.28 -5.23
N VAL A 72 14.53 -12.28 -5.87
CA VAL A 72 15.20 -11.36 -6.80
C VAL A 72 15.58 -10.09 -6.07
N ASP A 73 16.85 -9.69 -6.16
CA ASP A 73 17.33 -8.43 -5.58
C ASP A 73 16.67 -7.22 -6.25
N VAL A 74 16.02 -6.40 -5.44
CA VAL A 74 15.41 -5.13 -5.89
C VAL A 74 16.42 -4.01 -5.71
N ARG A 75 16.56 -3.16 -6.74
CA ARG A 75 17.52 -2.05 -6.70
C ARG A 75 16.88 -0.78 -6.16
N CYS A 76 17.67 -0.06 -5.37
CA CYS A 76 17.37 1.33 -5.02
C CYS A 76 17.64 2.21 -6.23
N ASN A 77 16.66 3.02 -6.65
CA ASN A 77 16.85 3.96 -7.75
C ASN A 77 17.55 5.24 -7.27
N ASN A 78 17.89 6.13 -8.20
CA ASN A 78 18.55 7.41 -7.89
C ASN A 78 17.67 8.38 -7.07
N ALA A 79 16.38 8.09 -6.91
CA ALA A 79 15.46 8.84 -6.06
C ALA A 79 15.37 8.25 -4.63
N GLY A 80 16.18 7.25 -4.29
CA GLY A 80 16.19 6.62 -2.98
C GLY A 80 14.94 5.75 -2.74
N LEU A 81 14.40 5.13 -3.79
CA LEU A 81 13.17 4.34 -3.72
C LEU A 81 13.34 2.98 -4.42
N CYS A 82 12.69 1.96 -3.86
CA CYS A 82 12.84 0.59 -4.35
C CYS A 82 12.13 0.38 -5.68
N ARG A 83 12.89 -0.02 -6.69
CA ARG A 83 12.40 -0.22 -8.05
C ARG A 83 12.45 -1.71 -8.42
N PRO A 84 11.34 -2.44 -8.25
CA PRO A 84 11.26 -3.80 -8.77
C PRO A 84 11.16 -3.79 -10.30
N GLU A 85 11.46 -4.93 -10.93
CA GLU A 85 11.30 -5.12 -12.38
C GLU A 85 9.86 -5.49 -12.76
N ARG A 86 9.04 -5.93 -11.78
CA ARG A 86 7.64 -6.31 -11.95
C ARG A 86 6.84 -6.06 -10.67
N ALA A 87 5.52 -5.94 -10.79
CA ALA A 87 4.64 -5.97 -9.62
C ALA A 87 4.54 -7.40 -9.07
N ASN A 88 4.21 -7.52 -7.78
CA ASN A 88 3.79 -8.79 -7.21
C ASN A 88 2.58 -9.33 -7.97
N THR A 89 2.54 -10.65 -8.11
CA THR A 89 1.35 -11.31 -8.61
C THR A 89 0.34 -11.37 -7.48
N CYS A 90 -0.74 -10.61 -7.63
CA CYS A 90 -1.78 -10.58 -6.63
C CYS A 90 -2.75 -11.75 -6.83
N THR A 91 -2.87 -12.61 -5.83
CA THR A 91 -3.87 -13.67 -5.79
C THR A 91 -5.05 -13.22 -4.92
N PRO A 92 -6.28 -13.16 -5.47
CA PRO A 92 -7.49 -12.82 -4.71
C PRO A 92 -7.87 -13.87 -3.67
#